data_AF-A0AA48H3U6-F1
#
_entry.id   AF-A0AA48H3U6-F1
#
_cell.length_a   1.000
_cell.length_b   1.000
_cell.length_c   1.000
_cell.angle_alpha   90.00
_cell.angle_beta   90.00
_cell.angle_gamma   90.00
#
_symmetry.space_group_name_H-M   'P 1'
#
loop_
_entity.id
_entity.type
_entity.pdbx_description
1 polymer ?
#
loop_
_entity_poly.entity_id
_entity_poly.type
_entity_poly.pdbx_seq_one_letter_code
_entity_poly.pdbx_strand_id
1 'polypeptide(L)'
;MAGRLENPVPESASHRQFCRTHLRFALLMLIVALLAGISFQESGRKVLVTAEVPAGAHLEFILSLALVHGHLVVMGVLLPLAFTWMLHLAGVLGLGTVPPRALAWGTRLYLPGVCLTSLLMLVKGYHLVLGVRHGHTDFAALNASFLGGSHALRVAAFGFAHALMGGGLVLLAWAFWKALGSRQAA
;
A
#
# COMPACT_ATOMS: atom_id res chain seq x y z
N MET A 1 -34.92 -23.11 -12.54
CA MET A 1 -34.86 -23.51 -11.12
C MET A 1 -34.06 -22.47 -10.36
N ALA A 2 -34.73 -21.45 -9.81
CA ALA A 2 -34.10 -20.48 -8.92
C ALA A 2 -34.08 -21.10 -7.52
N GLY A 3 -32.96 -21.74 -7.17
CA GLY A 3 -32.75 -22.25 -5.81
C GLY A 3 -32.82 -21.09 -4.83
N ARG A 4 -33.58 -21.24 -3.75
CA ARG A 4 -33.61 -20.27 -2.64
C ARG A 4 -32.18 -20.04 -2.20
N LEU A 5 -31.74 -18.78 -2.24
CA LEU A 5 -30.61 -18.32 -1.45
C LEU A 5 -31.04 -18.45 0.00
N GLU A 6 -30.86 -19.65 0.56
CA GLU A 6 -30.97 -19.88 1.99
C GLU A 6 -30.08 -18.86 2.70
N ASN A 7 -30.60 -18.29 3.79
CA ASN A 7 -30.05 -17.12 4.46
C ASN A 7 -28.51 -17.17 4.53
N PRO A 8 -27.80 -16.11 4.13
CA PRO A 8 -26.35 -16.09 4.19
C PRO A 8 -25.91 -16.42 5.61
N VAL A 9 -24.99 -17.40 5.73
CA VAL A 9 -24.40 -17.81 7.00
C VAL A 9 -23.99 -16.54 7.76
N PRO A 10 -24.46 -16.33 9.00
CA PRO A 10 -24.22 -15.08 9.71
C PRO A 10 -22.72 -14.80 9.80
N GLU A 11 -22.28 -13.68 9.20
CA GLU A 11 -20.87 -13.32 9.21
C GLU A 11 -20.35 -13.24 10.65
N SER A 12 -19.17 -13.80 10.90
CA SER A 12 -18.54 -13.67 12.21
C SER A 12 -18.24 -12.19 12.50
N ALA A 13 -18.27 -11.79 13.78
CA ALA A 13 -17.93 -10.43 14.18
C ALA A 13 -16.53 -10.00 13.70
N SER A 14 -15.60 -10.96 13.63
CA SER A 14 -14.24 -10.73 13.14
C SER A 14 -14.18 -10.39 11.65
N HIS A 15 -15.04 -10.99 10.81
CA HIS A 15 -15.11 -10.69 9.38
C HIS A 15 -15.63 -9.27 9.15
N ARG A 16 -16.74 -8.90 9.81
CA ARG A 16 -17.29 -7.54 9.75
C ARG A 16 -16.26 -6.49 10.18
N GLN A 17 -15.53 -6.76 11.27
CA GLN A 17 -14.48 -5.86 11.74
C GLN A 17 -13.32 -5.72 10.75
N PHE A 18 -12.88 -6.84 10.15
CA PHE A 18 -11.83 -6.84 9.13
C PHE A 18 -12.23 -6.01 7.91
N CYS A 19 -13.42 -6.28 7.36
CA CYS A 19 -13.97 -5.57 6.19
C CYS A 19 -14.10 -4.06 6.47
N ARG A 20 -14.73 -3.70 7.60
CA ARG A 20 -14.89 -2.29 7.98
C ARG A 20 -13.55 -1.57 8.13
N THR A 21 -12.55 -2.22 8.73
CA THR A 21 -11.22 -1.64 8.90
C THR A 21 -10.53 -1.41 7.56
N HIS A 22 -10.50 -2.42 6.67
CA HIS A 22 -9.84 -2.31 5.38
C HIS A 22 -10.57 -1.35 4.42
N LEU A 23 -11.90 -1.30 4.44
CA LEU A 23 -12.66 -0.32 3.65
C LEU A 23 -12.37 1.11 4.10
N ARG A 24 -12.41 1.38 5.41
CA ARG A 24 -12.07 2.71 5.95
C ARG A 24 -10.63 3.09 5.60
N PHE A 25 -9.71 2.14 5.74
CA PHE A 25 -8.32 2.34 5.38
C PHE A 25 -8.16 2.67 3.89
N ALA A 26 -8.80 1.90 3.00
CA ALA A 26 -8.76 2.14 1.56
C ALA A 26 -9.30 3.52 1.17
N LEU A 27 -10.41 3.95 1.80
CA LEU A 27 -10.97 5.28 1.57
C LEU A 27 -10.01 6.39 2.03
N LEU A 28 -9.39 6.24 3.20
CA LEU A 28 -8.38 7.20 3.68
C LEU A 28 -7.16 7.23 2.76
N MET A 29 -6.65 6.06 2.36
CA MET A 29 -5.51 5.96 1.47
C MET A 29 -5.81 6.46 0.06
N LEU A 30 -7.06 6.39 -0.40
CA LEU A 30 -7.47 6.99 -1.66
C LEU A 30 -7.34 8.51 -1.60
N ILE A 31 -7.79 9.13 -0.50
CA ILE A 31 -7.60 10.58 -0.29
C ILE A 31 -6.11 10.91 -0.27
N VAL A 32 -5.29 10.15 0.47
CA VAL A 32 -3.83 10.35 0.53
C VAL A 32 -3.19 10.19 -0.86
N ALA A 33 -3.59 9.18 -1.63
CA ALA A 33 -3.06 8.94 -2.97
C ALA A 33 -3.41 10.08 -3.93
N LEU A 34 -4.65 10.60 -3.89
CA LEU A 34 -5.08 11.75 -4.68
C LEU A 34 -4.31 13.01 -4.31
N LEU A 35 -4.17 13.30 -3.00
CA LEU A 35 -3.39 14.43 -2.52
C LEU A 35 -1.93 14.33 -2.93
N ALA A 36 -1.32 13.14 -2.84
CA ALA A 36 0.04 12.91 -3.30
C ALA A 36 0.16 13.13 -4.82
N GLY A 37 -0.80 12.62 -5.60
CA GLY A 37 -0.85 12.81 -7.05
C GLY A 37 -0.90 14.29 -7.45
N ILE A 38 -1.80 15.07 -6.84
CA ILE A 38 -1.89 16.52 -7.04
C ILE A 38 -0.59 17.21 -6.62
N SER A 39 -0.07 16.90 -5.42
CA SER A 39 1.16 17.50 -4.90
C SER A 39 2.35 17.27 -5.82
N PHE A 40 2.42 16.09 -6.44
CA PHE A 40 3.47 15.72 -7.38
C PHE A 40 3.32 16.38 -8.74
N GLN A 41 2.10 16.48 -9.27
CA GLN A 41 1.84 17.24 -10.50
C GLN A 41 2.26 18.71 -10.35
N GLU A 42 1.85 19.34 -9.25
CA GLU A 42 2.22 20.72 -8.95
C GLU A 42 3.72 20.88 -8.69
N SER A 43 4.35 19.90 -8.06
CA SER A 43 5.80 19.92 -7.83
C SER A 43 6.59 19.78 -9.13
N GLY A 44 6.16 18.90 -10.03
CA GLY A 44 6.77 18.72 -11.35
C GLY A 44 6.65 19.95 -12.24
N ARG A 45 5.48 20.60 -12.28
CA ARG A 45 5.31 21.87 -12.99
C ARG A 45 6.26 22.95 -12.52
N LYS A 46 6.48 23.07 -11.21
CA LYS A 46 7.39 24.10 -10.67
C LYS A 46 8.86 23.81 -10.97
N VAL A 47 9.28 22.54 -10.87
CA VAL A 47 10.66 22.13 -11.21
C VAL A 47 11.00 22.45 -12.67
N LEU A 48 10.03 22.25 -13.57
CA LEU A 48 10.16 22.55 -15.00
C LEU A 48 10.40 24.02 -15.33
N VAL A 49 9.96 24.95 -14.46
CA VAL A 49 10.04 26.39 -14.73
C VAL A 49 11.30 27.00 -14.12
N THR A 50 11.81 26.45 -13.02
CA THR A 50 12.84 27.12 -12.20
C THR A 50 14.25 26.59 -12.40
N ALA A 51 14.42 25.40 -12.97
CA ALA A 51 15.75 24.81 -13.15
C ALA A 51 15.88 24.33 -14.59
N GLU A 52 16.96 24.71 -15.26
CA GLU A 52 17.38 24.10 -16.54
C GLU A 52 17.84 22.65 -16.27
N VAL A 53 16.90 21.77 -15.92
CA VAL A 53 17.18 20.38 -15.56
C VAL A 53 17.40 19.59 -16.86
N PRO A 54 18.50 18.84 -17.00
CA PRO A 54 18.71 17.95 -18.14
C PRO A 54 17.52 17.00 -18.34
N ALA A 55 17.16 16.71 -19.59
CA ALA A 55 15.97 15.92 -19.92
C ALA A 55 15.92 14.54 -19.22
N GLY A 56 17.08 13.88 -19.06
CA GLY A 56 17.17 12.60 -18.34
C GLY A 56 16.83 12.72 -16.85
N ALA A 57 17.34 13.75 -16.18
CA ALA A 57 17.06 14.05 -14.78
C ALA A 57 15.57 14.36 -14.55
N HIS A 58 14.94 15.03 -15.52
CA HIS A 58 13.51 15.30 -15.49
C HIS A 58 12.65 14.02 -15.57
N LEU A 59 13.03 13.06 -16.43
CA LEU A 59 12.33 11.78 -16.54
C LEU A 59 12.43 10.95 -15.25
N GLU A 60 13.64 10.80 -14.70
CA GLU A 60 13.86 10.06 -13.44
C GLU A 60 13.05 10.64 -12.27
N PHE A 61 12.95 11.97 -12.24
CA PHE A 61 12.16 12.69 -11.26
C PHE A 61 10.67 12.39 -11.39
N ILE A 62 10.09 12.50 -12.59
CA ILE A 62 8.67 12.19 -12.84
C ILE A 62 8.38 10.73 -12.51
N LEU A 63 9.23 9.81 -12.97
CA LEU A 63 9.05 8.37 -12.71
C LEU A 63 9.06 8.07 -11.22
N SER A 64 9.97 8.69 -10.46
CA SER A 64 10.04 8.52 -9.00
C SER A 64 8.75 8.96 -8.31
N LEU A 65 8.18 10.11 -8.70
CA LEU A 65 6.93 10.61 -8.11
C LEU A 65 5.71 9.77 -8.54
N ALA A 66 5.63 9.41 -9.81
CA ALA A 66 4.57 8.55 -10.34
C ALA A 66 4.57 7.19 -9.64
N LEU A 67 5.75 6.64 -9.36
CA LEU A 67 5.90 5.38 -8.65
C LEU A 67 5.38 5.46 -7.21
N VAL A 68 5.61 6.56 -6.49
CA VAL A 68 5.03 6.76 -5.15
C VAL A 68 3.51 6.79 -5.20
N HIS A 69 2.93 7.56 -6.12
CA HIS A 69 1.47 7.61 -6.29
C HIS A 69 0.89 6.22 -6.64
N GLY A 70 1.51 5.50 -7.59
CA GLY A 70 1.09 4.16 -7.97
C GLY A 70 1.11 3.17 -6.80
N HIS A 71 2.15 3.21 -5.97
CA HIS A 71 2.23 2.35 -4.78
C HIS A 71 1.13 2.68 -3.77
N LEU A 72 0.87 3.97 -3.49
CA LEU A 72 -0.22 4.39 -2.60
C LEU A 72 -1.57 3.83 -3.06
N VAL A 73 -1.85 3.87 -4.37
CA VAL A 73 -3.08 3.31 -4.93
C VAL A 73 -3.11 1.79 -4.78
N VAL A 74 -2.06 1.08 -5.23
CA VAL A 74 -2.06 -0.39 -5.24
C VAL A 74 -2.12 -0.97 -3.82
N MET A 75 -1.19 -0.57 -2.95
CA MET A 75 -1.08 -1.17 -1.62
C MET A 75 -2.00 -0.51 -0.59
N GLY A 76 -2.29 0.77 -0.75
CA GLY A 76 -3.17 1.51 0.16
C GLY A 76 -4.65 1.36 -0.15
N VAL A 77 -5.03 1.14 -1.42
CA VAL A 77 -6.43 1.12 -1.85
C VAL A 77 -6.82 -0.24 -2.43
N LEU A 78 -6.19 -0.66 -3.52
CA LEU A 78 -6.64 -1.82 -4.29
C LEU A 78 -6.49 -3.14 -3.52
N LEU A 79 -5.35 -3.37 -2.86
CA LEU A 79 -5.13 -4.59 -2.07
C LEU A 79 -6.10 -4.72 -0.89
N PRO A 80 -6.32 -3.70 -0.04
CA PRO A 80 -7.37 -3.74 0.98
C PRO A 80 -8.75 -4.07 0.42
N LEU A 81 -9.15 -3.43 -0.69
CA LEU A 81 -10.42 -3.73 -1.35
C LEU A 81 -10.47 -5.19 -1.81
N ALA A 82 -9.40 -5.68 -2.42
CA ALA A 82 -9.29 -7.07 -2.85
C ALA A 82 -9.46 -8.05 -1.68
N PHE A 83 -8.84 -7.81 -0.52
CA PHE A 83 -9.05 -8.68 0.65
C PHE A 83 -10.49 -8.68 1.15
N THR A 84 -11.14 -7.50 1.19
CA THR A 84 -12.54 -7.44 1.60
C THR A 84 -13.46 -8.16 0.63
N TRP A 85 -13.19 -8.03 -0.68
CA TRP A 85 -13.93 -8.70 -1.72
C TRP A 85 -13.73 -10.21 -1.69
N MET A 86 -12.49 -10.68 -1.51
CA MET A 86 -12.18 -12.10 -1.35
C MET A 86 -12.90 -12.71 -0.15
N LEU A 87 -12.93 -12.01 1.00
CA LEU A 87 -13.63 -12.50 2.20
C LEU A 87 -15.15 -12.55 1.99
N HIS A 88 -15.71 -11.55 1.31
CA HIS A 88 -17.12 -11.52 0.96
C HIS A 88 -17.50 -12.65 -0.01
N LEU A 89 -16.75 -12.82 -1.10
CA LEU A 89 -16.95 -13.88 -2.07
C LEU A 89 -16.81 -15.27 -1.45
N ALA A 90 -15.83 -15.47 -0.55
CA ALA A 90 -15.69 -16.73 0.15
C ALA A 90 -16.96 -17.10 0.94
N GLY A 91 -17.61 -16.11 1.56
CA GLY A 91 -18.88 -16.30 2.25
C GLY A 91 -20.03 -16.65 1.28
N VAL A 92 -20.18 -15.89 0.19
CA VAL A 92 -21.24 -16.12 -0.81
C VAL A 92 -21.10 -17.47 -1.51
N LEU A 93 -19.87 -17.92 -1.75
CA LEU A 93 -19.56 -19.19 -2.41
C LEU A 93 -19.54 -20.40 -1.47
N GLY A 94 -19.77 -20.21 -0.16
CA GLY A 94 -19.72 -21.30 0.83
C GLY A 94 -18.33 -21.91 1.01
N LEU A 95 -17.28 -21.15 0.71
CA LEU A 95 -15.89 -21.58 0.92
C LEU A 95 -15.53 -21.56 2.41
N GLY A 96 -14.42 -22.20 2.75
CA GLY A 96 -13.92 -22.27 4.12
C GLY A 96 -13.78 -20.88 4.76
N THR A 97 -13.82 -20.87 6.10
CA THR A 97 -13.71 -19.63 6.86
C THR A 97 -12.25 -19.24 7.07
N VAL A 98 -11.93 -17.96 6.90
CA VAL A 98 -10.59 -17.46 7.20
C VAL A 98 -10.43 -17.35 8.72
N PRO A 99 -9.38 -17.92 9.33
CA PRO A 99 -9.21 -17.89 10.77
C PRO A 99 -9.17 -16.45 11.32
N PRO A 100 -9.94 -16.11 12.38
CA PRO A 100 -9.96 -14.76 12.96
C PRO A 100 -8.58 -14.25 13.39
N ARG A 101 -7.71 -15.15 13.87
CA ARG A 101 -6.33 -14.83 14.24
C ARG A 101 -5.50 -14.38 13.04
N ALA A 102 -5.67 -15.01 11.88
CA ALA A 102 -4.96 -14.65 10.66
C ALA A 102 -5.41 -13.28 10.15
N LEU A 103 -6.72 -13.00 10.17
CA LEU A 103 -7.27 -11.68 9.85
C LEU A 103 -6.72 -10.60 10.79
N ALA A 104 -6.70 -10.86 12.10
CA ALA A 104 -6.21 -9.89 13.09
C ALA A 104 -4.72 -9.60 12.94
N TRP A 105 -3.87 -10.63 12.88
CA TRP A 105 -2.42 -10.45 12.72
C TRP A 105 -2.06 -9.90 11.34
N GLY A 106 -2.72 -10.37 10.28
CA GLY A 106 -2.56 -9.85 8.94
C GLY A 106 -2.83 -8.35 8.88
N THR A 107 -3.94 -7.91 9.48
CA THR A 107 -4.28 -6.47 9.59
C THR A 107 -3.22 -5.68 10.37
N ARG A 108 -2.81 -6.19 11.54
CA ARG A 108 -1.86 -5.51 12.44
C ARG A 108 -0.45 -5.39 11.86
N LEU A 109 -0.06 -6.26 10.94
CA LEU A 109 1.21 -6.18 10.24
C LEU A 109 1.09 -5.36 8.94
N TYR A 110 0.06 -5.66 8.14
CA TYR A 110 -0.11 -5.07 6.82
C TYR A 110 -0.36 -3.57 6.87
N LEU A 111 -1.34 -3.09 7.64
CA LEU A 111 -1.73 -1.67 7.61
C LEU A 111 -0.63 -0.75 8.13
N PRO A 112 0.01 -0.99 9.29
CA PRO A 112 1.12 -0.15 9.72
C PRO A 112 2.31 -0.25 8.75
N GLY A 113 2.50 -1.40 8.11
CA GLY A 113 3.58 -1.62 7.14
C GLY A 113 3.38 -0.79 5.87
N VAL A 114 2.15 -0.76 5.37
CA VAL A 114 1.74 0.12 4.26
C VAL A 114 1.93 1.58 4.65
N CYS A 115 1.47 2.00 5.83
CA CYS A 115 1.63 3.39 6.30
C CYS A 115 3.11 3.79 6.37
N LEU A 116 3.94 2.96 6.99
CA LEU A 116 5.36 3.24 7.17
C LEU A 116 6.10 3.26 5.82
N THR A 117 5.81 2.30 4.95
CA THR A 117 6.38 2.23 3.59
C THR A 117 5.97 3.47 2.78
N SER A 118 4.68 3.81 2.80
CA SER A 118 4.13 5.01 2.15
C SER A 118 4.82 6.28 2.62
N LEU A 119 4.97 6.43 3.94
CA LEU A 119 5.63 7.57 4.55
C LEU A 119 7.09 7.68 4.11
N LEU A 120 7.85 6.58 4.17
CA LEU A 120 9.25 6.56 3.74
C LEU A 120 9.39 6.90 2.25
N MET A 121 8.49 6.39 1.40
CA MET A 121 8.44 6.70 -0.02
C MET A 121 8.12 8.18 -0.28
N LEU A 122 7.16 8.75 0.44
CA LEU A 122 6.80 10.17 0.37
C LEU A 122 7.97 11.06 0.80
N VAL A 123 8.59 10.76 1.95
CA VAL A 123 9.73 11.53 2.47
C VAL A 123 10.93 11.43 1.52
N LYS A 124 11.21 10.24 0.99
CA LYS A 124 12.26 10.07 -0.03
C LYS A 124 11.95 10.85 -1.31
N GLY A 125 10.70 10.78 -1.80
CA GLY A 125 10.27 11.54 -2.98
C GLY A 125 10.43 13.04 -2.79
N TYR A 126 9.99 13.57 -1.65
CA TYR A 126 10.15 14.99 -1.31
C TYR A 126 11.62 15.40 -1.15
N HIS A 127 12.46 14.55 -0.54
CA HIS A 127 13.91 14.79 -0.46
C HIS A 127 14.52 14.98 -1.85
N LEU A 128 14.14 14.15 -2.82
CA LEU A 128 14.58 14.30 -4.22
C LEU A 128 14.05 15.60 -4.85
N VAL A 129 12.76 15.93 -4.65
CA VAL A 129 12.15 17.18 -5.14
C VAL A 129 12.91 18.40 -4.64
N LEU A 130 13.20 18.43 -3.33
CA LEU A 130 13.92 19.55 -2.73
C LEU A 130 15.36 19.61 -3.25
N GLY A 131 16.05 18.47 -3.38
CA GLY A 131 17.39 18.42 -3.97
C GLY A 131 17.45 19.03 -5.37
N VAL A 132 16.56 18.60 -6.26
CA VAL A 132 16.49 19.10 -7.64
C VAL A 132 16.15 20.59 -7.68
N ARG A 133 15.24 21.07 -6.83
CA ARG A 133 14.92 22.51 -6.73
C ARG A 133 16.08 23.39 -6.30
N HIS A 134 17.06 22.84 -5.58
CA HIS A 134 18.28 23.55 -5.19
C HIS A 134 19.44 23.29 -6.18
N GLY A 135 19.16 22.77 -7.37
CA GLY A 135 20.14 22.60 -8.44
C GLY A 135 20.95 21.30 -8.37
N HIS A 136 20.64 20.39 -7.46
CA HIS A 136 21.30 19.08 -7.43
C HIS A 136 20.71 18.14 -8.48
N THR A 137 21.52 17.73 -9.45
CA THR A 137 21.14 16.83 -10.55
C THR A 137 21.76 15.44 -10.43
N ASP A 138 22.66 15.22 -9.48
CA ASP A 138 23.20 13.90 -9.16
C ASP A 138 22.24 13.13 -8.23
N PHE A 139 21.36 12.32 -8.82
CA PHE A 139 20.40 11.50 -8.08
C PHE A 139 21.07 10.42 -7.22
N ALA A 140 22.26 9.93 -7.61
CA ALA A 140 22.98 8.97 -6.81
C ALA A 140 23.46 9.62 -5.50
N ALA A 141 24.03 10.82 -5.58
CA ALA A 141 24.40 11.61 -4.40
C ALA A 141 23.20 12.01 -3.54
N LEU A 142 22.08 12.44 -4.15
CA LEU A 142 20.84 12.77 -3.42
C LEU A 142 20.25 11.54 -2.70
N ASN A 143 20.23 10.39 -3.37
CA ASN A 143 19.78 9.14 -2.74
C ASN A 143 20.76 8.70 -1.64
N ALA A 144 22.07 8.89 -1.86
CA ALA A 144 23.10 8.60 -0.88
C ALA A 144 23.08 9.55 0.33
N SER A 145 22.51 10.75 0.24
CA SER A 145 22.34 11.67 1.37
C SER A 145 21.03 11.48 2.14
N PHE A 146 20.08 10.70 1.60
CA PHE A 146 18.81 10.41 2.27
C PHE A 146 19.01 9.80 3.66
N LEU A 147 18.25 10.28 4.66
CA LEU A 147 18.38 9.97 6.10
C LEU A 147 19.79 10.27 6.66
N GLY A 148 20.31 11.46 6.35
CA GLY A 148 21.63 11.90 6.82
C GLY A 148 22.78 11.10 6.24
N GLY A 149 22.52 10.38 5.13
CA GLY A 149 23.47 9.53 4.43
C GLY A 149 23.81 8.19 5.09
N SER A 150 23.16 7.84 6.20
CA SER A 150 23.40 6.57 6.87
C SER A 150 22.80 5.40 6.09
N HIS A 151 23.66 4.59 5.48
CA HIS A 151 23.24 3.37 4.78
C HIS A 151 22.52 2.39 5.71
N ALA A 152 23.06 2.17 6.92
CA ALA A 152 22.47 1.27 7.91
C ALA A 152 21.05 1.71 8.30
N LEU A 153 20.84 3.01 8.54
CA LEU A 153 19.52 3.54 8.88
C LEU A 153 18.51 3.37 7.75
N ARG A 154 18.92 3.62 6.49
CA ARG A 154 18.05 3.39 5.33
C ARG A 154 17.64 1.93 5.20
N VAL A 155 18.61 1.01 5.26
CA VAL A 155 18.34 -0.43 5.14
C VAL A 155 17.43 -0.90 6.28
N ALA A 156 17.70 -0.48 7.51
CA ALA A 156 16.86 -0.83 8.66
C ALA A 156 15.42 -0.29 8.50
N ALA A 157 15.26 0.99 8.14
CA ALA A 157 13.95 1.61 8.02
C ALA A 157 13.11 1.00 6.88
N PHE A 158 13.67 0.91 5.67
CA PHE A 158 12.96 0.33 4.53
C PHE A 158 12.74 -1.17 4.71
N GLY A 159 13.75 -1.90 5.20
CA GLY A 159 13.67 -3.34 5.44
C GLY A 159 12.60 -3.67 6.46
N PHE A 160 12.57 -2.96 7.59
CA PHE A 160 11.53 -3.14 8.61
C PHE A 160 10.13 -2.85 8.07
N ALA A 161 9.94 -1.71 7.39
CA ALA A 161 8.64 -1.32 6.83
C ALA A 161 8.11 -2.33 5.82
N HIS A 162 8.98 -2.78 4.90
CA HIS A 162 8.64 -3.78 3.89
C HIS A 162 8.39 -5.15 4.50
N ALA A 163 9.20 -5.57 5.48
CA ALA A 163 9.00 -6.85 6.15
C ALA A 163 7.67 -6.89 6.91
N LEU A 164 7.28 -5.79 7.56
CA LEU A 164 6.00 -5.69 8.24
C LEU A 164 4.82 -5.82 7.25
N MET A 165 4.85 -5.03 6.16
CA MET A 165 3.85 -5.07 5.10
C MET A 165 3.78 -6.45 4.44
N GLY A 166 4.93 -6.97 4.01
CA GLY A 166 5.08 -8.24 3.31
C GLY A 166 4.66 -9.42 4.18
N GLY A 167 5.05 -9.44 5.46
CA GLY A 167 4.63 -10.47 6.40
C GLY A 167 3.10 -10.48 6.61
N GLY A 168 2.47 -9.31 6.72
CA GLY A 168 1.02 -9.20 6.78
C GLY A 168 0.33 -9.68 5.50
N LEU A 169 0.85 -9.30 4.33
CA LEU A 169 0.35 -9.72 3.02
C LEU A 169 0.46 -11.24 2.82
N VAL A 170 1.61 -11.84 3.12
CA VAL A 170 1.84 -13.29 3.00
C VAL A 170 0.89 -14.06 3.93
N LEU A 171 0.74 -13.61 5.18
CA LEU A 171 -0.16 -14.24 6.14
C LEU A 171 -1.62 -14.21 5.64
N LEU A 172 -2.09 -13.07 5.14
CA LEU A 172 -3.45 -12.95 4.58
C LEU A 172 -3.62 -13.82 3.34
N ALA A 173 -2.70 -13.73 2.37
CA ALA A 173 -2.76 -14.50 1.12
C ALA A 173 -2.79 -16.01 1.39
N TRP A 174 -1.93 -16.49 2.30
CA TRP A 174 -1.91 -17.89 2.71
C TRP A 174 -3.21 -18.33 3.41
N ALA A 175 -3.76 -17.48 4.29
CA ALA A 175 -5.01 -17.78 4.98
C ALA A 175 -6.20 -17.85 4.02
N PHE A 176 -6.26 -16.94 3.04
CA PHE A 176 -7.24 -17.01 1.95
C PHE A 176 -7.05 -18.25 1.09
N TRP A 177 -5.82 -18.57 0.69
CA TRP A 177 -5.53 -19.77 -0.09
C TRP A 177 -6.02 -21.05 0.61
N LYS A 178 -5.79 -21.18 1.92
CA LYS A 178 -6.31 -22.30 2.71
C LYS A 178 -7.84 -22.33 2.76
N ALA A 179 -8.47 -21.16 2.91
CA ALA A 179 -9.92 -21.06 2.91
C ALA A 179 -10.54 -21.52 1.58
N LEU A 180 -9.92 -21.18 0.43
CA LEU A 180 -10.37 -21.65 -0.90
C LEU A 180 -10.32 -23.18 -1.05
N GLY A 181 -9.35 -23.84 -0.41
CA GLY A 181 -9.17 -25.29 -0.46
C GLY A 181 -10.09 -26.09 0.47
N SER A 182 -10.93 -25.43 1.27
CA SER A 182 -11.84 -26.08 2.21
C SER A 182 -13.29 -25.66 1.92
N ARG A 183 -14.24 -26.58 2.12
CA ARG A 183 -15.68 -26.25 2.10
C ARG A 183 -16.19 -26.15 3.53
N GLN A 184 -17.14 -25.24 3.77
CA GLN A 184 -17.87 -25.27 5.04
C GLN A 184 -18.64 -26.59 5.11
N ALA A 185 -18.50 -27.32 6.22
CA ALA A 185 -19.38 -28.44 6.50
C ALA A 185 -20.81 -27.87 6.61
N ALA A 186 -21.71 -28.40 5.78
CA ALA A 186 -23.11 -28.01 5.74
C ALA A 186 -23.83 -28.37 7.05
#